data_AF-A0A9E5MP97-F1
#
_entry.id   AF-A0A9E5MP97-F1
#
_cell.length_a   1.000
_cell.length_b   1.000
_cell.length_c   1.000
_cell.angle_alpha   90.00
_cell.angle_beta   90.00
_cell.angle_gamma   90.00
#
_symmetry.space_group_name_H-M   'P 1'
#
loop_
_entity.id
_entity.type
_entity.pdbx_description
1 polymer ?
#
loop_
_entity_poly.entity_id
_entity_poly.type
_entity_poly.pdbx_seq_one_letter_code
_entity_poly.pdbx_strand_id
1 'polypeptide(L)'
;MMKVINTRPSFPDSQVNLTLWAKSALLFIITGLCVISANAESTSPQPLKVEASDFRCILDMNPVRGFYVDNLIEGKLEDTLAIARAEQGEYPPGSVVQLVPTEVMVKHPKGFNAATKDWEFFELNVASDGSEIHKRGFVDVVNRFGGNCFACHVKAKPEFDMICETGHGCDPIPLTAAMLQLLQKTDARCGGRYTPTPEEVELLKKLSAR
;
A
#
# COMPACT_ATOMS: atom_id res chain seq x y z
N MET A 1 52.30 -14.59 62.37
CA MET A 1 52.25 -14.54 60.89
C MET A 1 52.78 -15.86 60.34
N MET A 2 52.00 -16.45 59.42
CA MET A 2 52.03 -17.83 58.91
C MET A 2 53.41 -18.41 58.56
N LYS A 3 53.58 -19.71 58.86
CA LYS A 3 54.46 -20.63 58.12
C LYS A 3 53.70 -21.94 57.86
N VAL A 4 53.57 -22.28 56.56
CA VAL A 4 53.77 -23.59 55.86
C VAL A 4 53.57 -24.85 56.74
N ILE A 5 52.89 -25.93 56.35
CA ILE A 5 53.30 -26.96 55.36
C ILE A 5 52.12 -27.91 55.02
N ASN A 6 52.17 -28.40 53.78
CA ASN A 6 51.45 -29.47 53.07
C ASN A 6 51.47 -30.87 53.74
N THR A 7 50.38 -31.66 53.64
CA THR A 7 50.39 -33.14 53.46
C THR A 7 48.98 -33.72 53.19
N ARG A 8 48.81 -34.49 52.10
CA ARG A 8 47.72 -35.48 51.90
C ARG A 8 47.99 -36.73 52.77
N PRO A 9 46.96 -37.53 53.12
CA PRO A 9 46.84 -38.88 52.51
C PRO A 9 45.36 -39.38 52.41
N SER A 10 44.96 -40.10 51.34
CA SER A 10 44.83 -41.57 51.17
C SER A 10 43.42 -42.16 51.40
N PHE A 11 42.94 -42.93 50.43
CA PHE A 11 41.71 -43.73 50.37
C PHE A 11 41.67 -44.87 51.41
N PRO A 12 40.50 -45.53 51.58
CA PRO A 12 40.47 -46.93 51.17
C PRO A 12 39.22 -47.36 50.37
N ASP A 13 39.46 -48.35 49.51
CA ASP A 13 38.51 -49.23 48.82
C ASP A 13 37.68 -50.10 49.79
N SER A 14 36.43 -50.39 49.44
CA SER A 14 35.79 -51.64 49.83
C SER A 14 34.94 -52.19 48.70
N GLN A 15 35.38 -53.34 48.21
CA GLN A 15 34.80 -54.19 47.19
C GLN A 15 33.59 -55.01 47.68
N VAL A 16 32.97 -55.70 46.71
CA VAL A 16 32.22 -56.96 46.79
C VAL A 16 30.70 -56.88 47.05
N ASN A 17 29.89 -57.08 46.00
CA ASN A 17 29.29 -58.40 45.73
C ASN A 17 28.51 -58.47 44.41
N LEU A 18 28.96 -59.36 43.53
CA LEU A 18 28.23 -59.92 42.40
C LEU A 18 27.30 -61.03 42.92
N THR A 19 25.99 -60.91 42.70
CA THR A 19 25.13 -62.08 42.49
C THR A 19 24.13 -61.78 41.37
N LEU A 20 24.10 -62.74 40.46
CA LEU A 20 23.46 -62.78 39.15
C LEU A 20 21.94 -63.05 39.27
N TRP A 21 21.23 -62.99 38.13
CA TRP A 21 19.87 -63.48 37.84
C TRP A 21 18.68 -62.54 38.15
N ALA A 22 18.16 -61.85 37.12
CA ALA A 22 16.92 -62.27 36.43
C ALA A 22 16.27 -61.13 35.61
N LYS A 23 16.07 -61.44 34.32
CA LYS A 23 14.89 -61.09 33.50
C LYS A 23 14.59 -59.61 33.21
N SER A 24 14.96 -59.23 31.98
CA SER A 24 14.14 -58.48 31.02
C SER A 24 13.04 -57.57 31.54
N ALA A 25 13.25 -56.26 31.42
CA ALA A 25 12.21 -55.33 30.99
C ALA A 25 12.89 -54.16 30.26
N LEU A 26 12.91 -54.25 28.94
CA LEU A 26 13.33 -53.17 28.04
C LEU A 26 12.25 -52.08 28.14
N LEU A 27 12.45 -51.10 29.02
CA LEU A 27 11.55 -49.95 29.14
C LEU A 27 11.96 -48.93 28.07
N PHE A 28 11.39 -49.05 26.87
CA PHE A 28 11.42 -48.00 25.86
C PHE A 28 10.64 -46.79 26.40
N ILE A 29 11.35 -45.82 26.98
CA ILE A 29 10.81 -44.49 27.26
C ILE A 29 10.74 -43.77 25.91
N ILE A 30 9.57 -43.82 25.27
CA ILE A 30 9.24 -42.98 24.12
C ILE A 30 9.15 -41.55 24.66
N THR A 31 10.26 -40.80 24.59
CA THR A 31 10.23 -39.35 24.73
C THR A 31 9.43 -38.79 23.57
N GLY A 32 8.15 -38.47 23.83
CA GLY A 32 7.27 -37.79 22.90
C GLY A 32 7.86 -36.43 22.52
N LEU A 33 8.45 -36.37 21.33
CA LEU A 33 8.87 -35.12 20.70
C LEU A 33 7.59 -34.41 20.26
N CYS A 34 7.09 -33.51 21.11
CA CYS A 34 5.98 -32.63 20.78
C CYS A 34 6.49 -31.63 19.73
N VAL A 35 6.26 -31.94 18.45
CA VAL A 35 6.51 -31.01 17.35
C VAL A 35 5.49 -29.89 17.51
N ILE A 36 5.91 -28.77 18.08
CA ILE A 36 5.12 -27.54 18.08
C ILE A 36 5.13 -27.03 16.64
N SER A 37 4.11 -27.42 15.87
CA SER A 37 3.82 -26.79 14.59
C SER A 37 3.42 -25.35 14.87
N ALA A 38 4.36 -24.42 14.74
CA ALA A 38 4.07 -23.00 14.66
C ALA A 38 3.28 -22.76 13.36
N ASN A 39 1.95 -22.71 13.46
CA ASN A 39 1.11 -22.17 12.40
C ASN A 39 1.45 -20.67 12.31
N ALA A 40 2.31 -20.30 11.36
CA ALA A 40 2.37 -18.93 10.90
C ALA A 40 1.02 -18.65 10.21
N GLU A 41 0.10 -18.01 10.92
CA GLU A 41 -1.09 -17.43 10.29
C GLU A 41 -0.59 -16.42 9.26
N SER A 42 -0.68 -16.77 7.98
CA SER A 42 -0.54 -15.82 6.89
C SER A 42 -1.72 -14.87 6.97
N THR A 43 -1.63 -13.85 7.82
CA THR A 43 -2.58 -12.74 7.82
C THR A 43 -2.43 -12.06 6.47
N SER A 44 -3.33 -12.38 5.53
CA SER A 44 -3.45 -11.66 4.27
C SER A 44 -3.54 -10.16 4.59
N PRO A 45 -2.79 -9.30 3.88
CA PRO A 45 -2.84 -7.86 4.10
C PRO A 45 -4.29 -7.39 3.99
N GLN A 46 -4.84 -6.89 5.09
CA GLN A 46 -6.24 -6.48 5.11
C GLN A 46 -6.41 -5.25 4.21
N PRO A 47 -7.43 -5.22 3.32
CA PRO A 47 -7.72 -4.04 2.53
C PRO A 47 -7.95 -2.82 3.41
N LEU A 48 -7.51 -1.64 2.94
CA LEU A 48 -8.01 -0.40 3.48
C LEU A 48 -9.52 -0.31 3.21
N LYS A 49 -10.26 0.14 4.21
CA LYS A 49 -11.64 0.55 4.01
C LYS A 49 -11.62 1.93 3.36
N VAL A 50 -12.01 1.98 2.08
CA VAL A 50 -12.08 3.22 1.29
C VAL A 50 -13.54 3.48 0.96
N GLU A 51 -14.02 4.67 1.33
CA GLU A 51 -15.40 5.11 1.20
C GLU A 51 -15.48 6.38 0.34
N ALA A 52 -16.64 6.67 -0.23
CA ALA A 52 -16.80 7.85 -1.09
C ALA A 52 -16.52 9.18 -0.35
N SER A 53 -16.75 9.21 0.96
CA SER A 53 -16.46 10.36 1.83
C SER A 53 -14.97 10.69 1.97
N ASP A 54 -14.08 9.75 1.64
CA ASP A 54 -12.64 9.96 1.66
C ASP A 54 -12.20 10.88 0.50
N PHE A 55 -12.98 10.91 -0.59
CA PHE A 55 -12.68 11.69 -1.79
C PHE A 55 -13.35 13.06 -1.75
N ARG A 56 -12.68 14.02 -1.10
CA ARG A 56 -13.14 15.41 -0.95
C ARG A 56 -12.60 16.30 -2.08
N CYS A 57 -12.74 17.62 -1.94
CA CYS A 57 -12.19 18.61 -2.86
C CYS A 57 -10.71 18.34 -3.17
N ILE A 58 -10.36 18.19 -4.44
CA ILE A 58 -8.96 17.91 -4.86
C ILE A 58 -7.99 19.03 -4.43
N LEU A 59 -8.47 20.27 -4.31
CA LEU A 59 -7.65 21.42 -3.88
C LEU A 59 -7.35 21.43 -2.37
N ASP A 60 -7.95 20.54 -1.58
CA ASP A 60 -7.61 20.33 -0.17
C ASP A 60 -6.48 19.28 0.00
N MET A 61 -6.11 18.59 -1.08
CA MET A 61 -4.97 17.68 -1.12
C MET A 61 -3.66 18.45 -1.42
N ASN A 62 -2.55 17.73 -1.54
CA ASN A 62 -1.23 18.32 -1.74
C ASN A 62 -0.81 18.26 -3.21
N PRO A 63 -0.57 19.40 -3.90
CA PRO A 63 -0.17 19.41 -5.29
C PRO A 63 1.29 18.93 -5.47
N VAL A 64 1.51 18.07 -6.46
CA VAL A 64 2.82 17.60 -6.91
C VAL A 64 2.83 17.60 -8.43
N ARG A 65 3.63 18.47 -9.06
CA ARG A 65 3.89 18.50 -10.52
C ARG A 65 2.65 18.32 -11.43
N GLY A 66 1.50 18.87 -11.04
CA GLY A 66 0.28 18.84 -11.85
C GLY A 66 -0.73 17.74 -11.50
N PHE A 67 -0.45 16.89 -10.52
CA PHE A 67 -1.44 16.04 -9.85
C PHE A 67 -1.49 16.35 -8.35
N TYR A 68 -2.38 15.69 -7.61
CA TYR A 68 -2.55 15.88 -6.17
C TYR A 68 -2.40 14.56 -5.43
N VAL A 69 -1.84 14.64 -4.22
CA VAL A 69 -1.65 13.49 -3.34
C VAL A 69 -2.16 13.74 -1.92
N ASP A 70 -2.60 12.67 -1.28
CA ASP A 70 -2.95 12.61 0.14
C ASP A 70 -2.62 11.22 0.69
N ASN A 71 -2.93 10.95 1.97
CA ASN A 71 -2.85 9.60 2.53
C ASN A 71 -4.03 9.32 3.49
N LEU A 72 -4.72 8.19 3.30
CA LEU A 72 -5.85 7.76 4.13
C LEU A 72 -5.43 7.26 5.52
N ILE A 73 -4.15 6.99 5.74
CA ILE A 73 -3.60 6.57 7.03
C ILE A 73 -3.05 7.80 7.75
N GLU A 74 -3.56 8.06 8.95
CA GLU A 74 -3.11 9.18 9.77
C GLU A 74 -1.58 9.13 10.00
N GLY A 75 -0.93 10.29 9.82
CA GLY A 75 0.52 10.43 9.97
C GLY A 75 1.36 9.90 8.81
N LYS A 76 0.76 9.43 7.70
CA LYS A 76 1.48 8.88 6.54
C LYS A 76 1.58 9.80 5.31
N LEU A 77 1.01 11.01 5.39
CA LEU A 77 1.05 11.97 4.29
C LEU A 77 2.49 12.30 3.83
N GLU A 78 3.41 12.55 4.78
CA GLU A 78 4.79 12.90 4.41
C GLU A 78 5.54 11.74 3.72
N ASP A 79 5.22 10.49 4.04
CA ASP A 79 5.78 9.32 3.36
C ASP A 79 5.31 9.30 1.88
N THR A 80 4.03 9.58 1.63
CA THR A 80 3.49 9.71 0.25
C THR A 80 4.14 10.87 -0.49
N LEU A 81 4.27 12.04 0.15
CA LEU A 81 4.90 13.21 -0.44
C LEU A 81 6.37 13.00 -0.76
N ALA A 82 7.10 12.26 0.08
CA ALA A 82 8.51 11.96 -0.15
C ALA A 82 8.71 11.20 -1.47
N ILE A 83 7.90 10.15 -1.70
CA ILE A 83 7.95 9.36 -2.95
C ILE A 83 7.47 10.20 -4.14
N ALA A 84 6.34 10.91 -3.98
CA ALA A 84 5.81 11.75 -5.05
C ALA A 84 6.83 12.82 -5.49
N ARG A 85 7.50 13.49 -4.55
CA ARG A 85 8.53 14.50 -4.86
C ARG A 85 9.81 13.89 -5.42
N ALA A 86 10.18 12.68 -5.02
CA ALA A 86 11.33 11.95 -5.56
C ALA A 86 11.11 11.44 -6.99
N GLU A 87 9.88 11.49 -7.50
CA GLU A 87 9.46 11.08 -8.86
C GLU A 87 9.52 9.58 -9.12
N GLN A 88 10.18 8.82 -8.25
CA GLN A 88 10.33 7.37 -8.31
C GLN A 88 10.29 6.74 -6.92
N GLY A 89 9.95 5.46 -6.87
CA GLY A 89 9.83 4.68 -5.64
C GLY A 89 8.45 4.06 -5.47
N GLU A 90 8.33 3.17 -4.50
CA GLU A 90 7.07 2.50 -4.16
C GLU A 90 6.28 3.40 -3.21
N TYR A 91 5.05 3.75 -3.57
CA TYR A 91 4.18 4.56 -2.71
C TYR A 91 3.77 3.75 -1.47
N PRO A 92 3.73 4.37 -0.27
CA PRO A 92 3.30 3.68 0.94
C PRO A 92 1.79 3.39 0.89
N PRO A 93 1.31 2.39 1.67
CA PRO A 93 -0.10 2.16 1.87
C PRO A 93 -0.84 3.43 2.32
N GLY A 94 -2.08 3.57 1.88
CA GLY A 94 -2.92 4.73 2.12
C GLY A 94 -2.73 5.88 1.13
N SER A 95 -1.67 5.86 0.31
CA SER A 95 -1.45 6.92 -0.69
C SER A 95 -2.66 7.07 -1.60
N VAL A 96 -3.13 8.31 -1.74
CA VAL A 96 -4.16 8.73 -2.68
C VAL A 96 -3.51 9.55 -3.77
N VAL A 97 -3.77 9.24 -5.03
CA VAL A 97 -3.23 9.98 -6.19
C VAL A 97 -4.38 10.37 -7.10
N GLN A 98 -4.45 11.66 -7.44
CA GLN A 98 -5.55 12.21 -8.23
C GLN A 98 -5.05 13.22 -9.27
N LEU A 99 -5.37 12.97 -10.55
CA LEU A 99 -5.03 13.88 -11.65
C LEU A 99 -6.24 14.75 -12.06
N VAL A 100 -7.43 14.15 -12.12
CA VAL A 100 -8.69 14.80 -12.46
C VAL A 100 -9.74 14.55 -11.37
N PRO A 101 -10.77 15.40 -11.21
CA PRO A 101 -11.75 15.24 -10.13
C PRO A 101 -12.45 13.88 -10.07
N THR A 102 -12.62 13.22 -11.22
CA THR A 102 -13.47 12.04 -11.40
C THR A 102 -12.72 10.71 -11.40
N GLU A 103 -11.40 10.70 -11.24
CA GLU A 103 -10.59 9.48 -11.25
C GLU A 103 -9.54 9.55 -10.14
N VAL A 104 -9.44 8.51 -9.31
CA VAL A 104 -8.49 8.45 -8.19
C VAL A 104 -7.89 7.05 -8.06
N MET A 105 -6.66 6.97 -7.56
CA MET A 105 -5.99 5.72 -7.21
C MET A 105 -5.67 5.69 -5.73
N VAL A 106 -5.88 4.54 -5.08
CA VAL A 106 -5.52 4.32 -3.67
C VAL A 106 -4.60 3.12 -3.53
N LYS A 107 -3.49 3.29 -2.79
CA LYS A 107 -2.51 2.23 -2.52
C LYS A 107 -2.93 1.41 -1.30
N HIS A 108 -3.17 0.12 -1.48
CA HIS A 108 -3.44 -0.83 -0.39
C HIS A 108 -2.14 -1.38 0.23
N PRO A 109 -2.22 -2.10 1.36
CA PRO A 109 -1.07 -2.75 1.96
C PRO A 109 -0.41 -3.74 1.00
N LYS A 110 0.91 -3.85 1.13
CA LYS A 110 1.75 -4.65 0.23
C LYS A 110 1.27 -6.10 0.11
N GLY A 111 1.09 -6.59 -1.11
CA GLY A 111 0.64 -7.96 -1.39
C GLY A 111 -0.88 -8.14 -1.44
N PHE A 112 -1.64 -7.05 -1.42
CA PHE A 112 -3.08 -7.02 -1.61
C PHE A 112 -3.48 -7.36 -3.05
N ASN A 113 -2.79 -6.81 -4.05
CA ASN A 113 -3.03 -7.10 -5.47
C ASN A 113 -1.73 -7.06 -6.29
N ALA A 114 -1.23 -8.24 -6.68
CA ALA A 114 0.01 -8.34 -7.43
C ALA A 114 -0.05 -7.69 -8.83
N ALA A 115 -1.21 -7.75 -9.50
CA ALA A 115 -1.34 -7.24 -10.87
C ALA A 115 -1.21 -5.71 -10.91
N THR A 116 -1.83 -5.04 -9.96
CA THR A 116 -1.88 -3.57 -9.88
C THR A 116 -0.86 -2.99 -8.90
N LYS A 117 0.14 -3.77 -8.47
CA LYS A 117 1.07 -3.37 -7.41
C LYS A 117 0.32 -2.73 -6.23
N ASP A 118 -0.76 -3.37 -5.78
CA ASP A 118 -1.61 -2.93 -4.66
C ASP A 118 -2.40 -1.63 -4.89
N TRP A 119 -2.39 -1.06 -6.10
CA TRP A 119 -3.27 0.07 -6.43
C TRP A 119 -4.69 -0.40 -6.73
N GLU A 120 -5.67 0.28 -6.15
CA GLU A 120 -7.07 0.22 -6.56
C GLU A 120 -7.42 1.50 -7.34
N PHE A 121 -8.18 1.36 -8.42
CA PHE A 121 -8.63 2.45 -9.27
C PHE A 121 -10.10 2.76 -9.01
N PHE A 122 -10.47 4.03 -9.04
CA PHE A 122 -11.82 4.51 -8.80
C PHE A 122 -12.25 5.49 -9.87
N GLU A 123 -13.46 5.30 -10.38
CA GLU A 123 -14.20 6.29 -11.14
C GLU A 123 -15.26 6.90 -10.22
N LEU A 124 -15.27 8.23 -10.13
CA LEU A 124 -16.15 9.00 -9.25
C LEU A 124 -17.20 9.78 -10.06
N ASN A 125 -18.41 9.83 -9.51
CA ASN A 125 -19.32 10.94 -9.73
C ASN A 125 -18.98 12.02 -8.69
N VAL A 126 -18.86 13.27 -9.14
CA VAL A 126 -18.55 14.41 -8.27
C VAL A 126 -19.65 15.45 -8.40
N ALA A 127 -20.11 15.94 -7.25
CA ALA A 127 -21.10 16.98 -7.12
C ALA A 127 -20.68 17.94 -5.99
N SER A 128 -21.41 19.04 -5.83
CA SER A 128 -21.09 20.04 -4.81
C SER A 128 -21.25 19.55 -3.37
N ASP A 129 -22.06 18.52 -3.16
CA ASP A 129 -22.32 17.89 -1.86
C ASP A 129 -21.40 16.69 -1.57
N GLY A 130 -20.59 16.25 -2.53
CA GLY A 130 -19.57 15.22 -2.30
C GLY A 130 -19.24 14.36 -3.51
N SER A 131 -18.86 13.12 -3.21
CA SER A 131 -18.49 12.09 -4.18
C SER A 131 -19.36 10.85 -4.02
N GLU A 132 -19.55 10.16 -5.13
CA GLU A 132 -20.05 8.78 -5.19
C GLU A 132 -19.04 7.94 -5.97
N ILE A 133 -18.76 6.73 -5.48
CA ILE A 133 -17.95 5.77 -6.22
C ILE A 133 -18.84 5.13 -7.30
N HIS A 134 -18.67 5.56 -8.55
CA HIS A 134 -19.38 4.98 -9.68
C HIS A 134 -18.84 3.58 -10.02
N LYS A 135 -17.51 3.44 -10.02
CA LYS A 135 -16.80 2.17 -10.18
C LYS A 135 -15.55 2.15 -9.32
N ARG A 136 -15.17 0.97 -8.86
CA ARG A 136 -13.87 0.70 -8.23
C ARG A 136 -13.38 -0.68 -8.58
N GLY A 137 -12.09 -0.91 -8.54
CA GLY A 137 -11.51 -2.21 -8.84
C GLY A 137 -10.06 -2.14 -9.29
N PHE A 138 -9.64 -3.15 -10.06
CA PHE A 138 -8.23 -3.39 -10.34
C PHE A 138 -7.98 -3.37 -11.85
N VAL A 139 -7.91 -4.54 -12.48
CA VAL A 139 -7.55 -4.68 -13.90
C VAL A 139 -8.69 -4.32 -14.86
N ASP A 140 -9.90 -4.17 -14.36
CA ASP A 140 -11.16 -4.12 -15.10
C ASP A 140 -11.89 -2.77 -15.01
N VAL A 141 -11.34 -1.79 -14.30
CA VAL A 141 -11.95 -0.46 -14.19
C VAL A 141 -11.80 0.31 -15.49
N VAL A 142 -12.94 0.68 -16.08
CA VAL A 142 -13.04 1.46 -17.32
C VAL A 142 -13.77 2.77 -17.00
N ASN A 143 -13.14 3.91 -17.34
CA ASN A 143 -13.74 5.23 -17.15
C ASN A 143 -14.91 5.48 -18.12
N ARG A 144 -15.65 6.56 -17.91
CA ARG A 144 -16.80 6.97 -18.73
C ARG A 144 -16.52 7.10 -20.23
N PHE A 145 -15.25 7.30 -20.59
CA PHE A 145 -14.83 7.46 -21.98
C PHE A 145 -14.40 6.13 -22.62
N GLY A 146 -14.55 5.00 -21.91
CA GLY A 146 -14.17 3.67 -22.40
C GLY A 146 -12.69 3.33 -22.24
N GLY A 147 -11.89 4.17 -21.58
CA GLY A 147 -10.48 3.91 -21.27
C GLY A 147 -10.31 3.07 -20.01
N ASN A 148 -9.50 2.01 -20.07
CA ASN A 148 -9.20 1.17 -18.90
C ASN A 148 -8.04 1.77 -18.08
N CYS A 149 -8.26 1.96 -16.78
CA CYS A 149 -7.28 2.57 -15.89
C CYS A 149 -5.99 1.74 -15.83
N PHE A 150 -6.12 0.45 -15.52
CA PHE A 150 -4.98 -0.46 -15.42
C PHE A 150 -4.13 -0.53 -16.70
N ALA A 151 -4.76 -0.64 -17.87
CA ALA A 151 -4.08 -0.75 -19.16
C ALA A 151 -3.24 0.49 -19.51
N CYS A 152 -3.63 1.67 -18.99
CA CYS A 152 -2.80 2.88 -19.08
C CYS A 152 -1.66 2.83 -18.06
N HIS A 153 -1.99 2.53 -16.80
CA HIS A 153 -1.06 2.60 -15.66
C HIS A 153 0.02 1.52 -15.64
N VAL A 154 -0.26 0.32 -16.17
CA VAL A 154 0.70 -0.80 -16.24
C VAL A 154 1.88 -0.53 -17.18
N LYS A 155 1.77 0.47 -18.07
CA LYS A 155 2.84 0.85 -19.00
C LYS A 155 3.94 1.68 -18.34
N ALA A 156 3.69 2.22 -17.14
CA ALA A 156 4.71 2.95 -16.40
C ALA A 156 5.94 2.06 -16.17
N LYS A 157 7.13 2.62 -16.35
CA LYS A 157 8.35 1.88 -16.02
C LYS A 157 8.32 1.44 -14.54
N PRO A 158 8.95 0.30 -14.19
CA PRO A 158 8.79 -0.29 -12.87
C PRO A 158 9.08 0.64 -11.69
N GLU A 159 10.05 1.53 -11.83
CA GLU A 159 10.52 2.51 -10.85
C GLU A 159 9.48 3.60 -10.49
N PHE A 160 8.45 3.78 -11.32
CA PHE A 160 7.41 4.81 -11.13
C PHE A 160 6.14 4.28 -10.46
N ASP A 161 6.13 3.01 -10.06
CA ASP A 161 5.04 2.41 -9.29
C ASP A 161 3.63 2.70 -9.85
N MET A 162 3.48 2.51 -11.17
CA MET A 162 2.23 2.75 -11.92
C MET A 162 1.81 4.22 -12.04
N ILE A 163 2.59 5.18 -11.56
CA ILE A 163 2.32 6.60 -11.79
C ILE A 163 2.73 6.99 -13.22
N CYS A 164 1.76 7.44 -14.02
CA CYS A 164 1.92 7.76 -15.44
C CYS A 164 2.12 9.25 -15.72
N GLU A 165 3.15 9.85 -15.14
CA GLU A 165 3.57 11.20 -15.54
C GLU A 165 4.25 11.20 -16.93
N THR A 166 4.45 12.39 -17.49
CA THR A 166 5.15 12.54 -18.77
C THR A 166 6.57 11.97 -18.66
N GLY A 167 6.95 11.09 -19.60
CA GLY A 167 8.27 10.45 -19.59
C GLY A 167 8.34 9.14 -18.80
N HIS A 168 7.26 8.74 -18.11
CA HIS A 168 7.22 7.50 -17.33
C HIS A 168 6.97 6.24 -18.17
N GLY A 169 6.86 6.37 -19.50
CA GLY A 169 6.65 5.25 -20.43
C GLY A 169 5.19 4.97 -20.79
N CYS A 170 4.25 5.69 -20.19
CA CYS A 170 2.82 5.59 -20.52
C CYS A 170 2.46 6.38 -21.78
N ASP A 171 1.33 6.03 -22.39
CA ASP A 171 0.79 6.79 -23.51
C ASP A 171 0.28 8.15 -23.05
N PRO A 172 0.42 9.22 -23.86
CA PRO A 172 -0.16 10.51 -23.54
C PRO A 172 -1.69 10.45 -23.42
N ILE A 173 -2.24 11.15 -22.44
CA ILE A 173 -3.69 11.37 -22.32
C ILE A 173 -4.14 12.53 -23.23
N PRO A 174 -5.39 12.53 -23.72
CA PRO A 174 -5.92 13.59 -24.59
C PRO A 174 -6.33 14.86 -23.81
N LEU A 175 -5.60 15.20 -22.74
CA LEU A 175 -5.82 16.38 -21.91
C LEU A 175 -4.54 17.21 -21.86
N THR A 176 -4.64 18.48 -22.21
CA THR A 176 -3.52 19.42 -22.07
C THR A 176 -3.33 19.83 -20.60
N ALA A 177 -2.15 20.33 -20.23
CA ALA A 177 -1.90 20.86 -18.89
C ALA A 177 -2.90 21.96 -18.48
N ALA A 178 -3.30 22.83 -19.41
CA ALA A 178 -4.31 23.86 -19.15
C ALA A 178 -5.70 23.25 -18.87
N MET A 179 -6.09 22.21 -19.63
CA MET A 179 -7.34 21.49 -19.39
C MET A 179 -7.33 20.78 -18.04
N LEU A 180 -6.22 20.15 -17.67
CA LEU A 180 -6.04 19.50 -16.36
C LEU A 180 -6.18 20.51 -15.22
N GLN A 181 -5.45 21.62 -15.28
CA GLN A 181 -5.54 22.67 -14.26
C GLN A 181 -6.95 23.24 -14.15
N LEU A 182 -7.63 23.44 -15.28
CA LEU A 182 -9.01 23.91 -15.28
C LEU A 182 -9.96 22.91 -14.61
N LEU A 183 -9.88 21.62 -14.96
CA LEU A 183 -10.66 20.56 -14.32
C LEU A 183 -10.42 20.50 -12.81
N GLN A 184 -9.16 20.62 -12.38
CA GLN A 184 -8.80 20.60 -10.95
C GLN A 184 -9.36 21.81 -10.20
N LYS A 185 -9.20 23.02 -10.75
CA LYS A 185 -9.70 24.27 -10.14
C LYS A 185 -11.22 24.33 -10.07
N THR A 186 -11.90 23.60 -10.96
CA THR A 186 -13.37 23.58 -11.09
C THR A 186 -14.02 22.31 -10.56
N ASP A 187 -13.29 21.52 -9.76
CA ASP A 187 -13.88 20.41 -9.01
C ASP A 187 -15.11 20.92 -8.23
N ALA A 188 -16.26 20.30 -8.51
CA ALA A 188 -17.56 20.69 -7.94
C ALA A 188 -17.55 20.68 -6.41
N ARG A 189 -16.75 19.80 -5.79
CA ARG A 189 -16.61 19.66 -4.34
C ARG A 189 -15.87 20.83 -3.70
N CYS A 190 -15.14 21.63 -4.47
CA CYS A 190 -14.32 22.73 -3.96
C CYS A 190 -15.09 24.02 -3.71
N GLY A 191 -16.43 24.02 -3.80
CA GLY A 191 -17.26 25.16 -3.40
C GLY A 191 -17.06 26.42 -4.24
N GLY A 192 -16.68 26.28 -5.51
CA GLY A 192 -16.56 27.41 -6.43
C GLY A 192 -15.43 28.39 -6.08
N ARG A 193 -14.36 27.93 -5.42
CA ARG A 193 -13.15 28.74 -5.13
C ARG A 193 -12.52 29.40 -6.36
N TYR A 194 -12.79 28.84 -7.54
CA TYR A 194 -12.38 29.38 -8.83
C TYR A 194 -13.60 29.78 -9.64
N THR A 195 -13.57 30.97 -10.24
CA THR A 195 -14.56 31.42 -11.22
C THR A 195 -13.93 31.37 -12.61
N PRO A 196 -14.37 30.45 -13.49
CA PRO A 196 -13.81 30.34 -14.84
C PRO A 196 -14.11 31.56 -15.71
N THR A 197 -13.21 31.89 -16.62
CA THR A 197 -13.49 32.90 -17.67
C THR A 197 -14.53 32.37 -18.65
N PRO A 198 -15.17 33.24 -19.46
CA PRO A 198 -16.07 32.77 -20.53
C PRO A 198 -15.43 31.76 -21.49
N GLU A 199 -14.14 31.92 -21.82
CA GLU A 199 -13.43 30.94 -22.67
C GLU A 199 -13.26 29.59 -21.96
N GLU A 200 -12.94 29.61 -20.67
CA GLU A 200 -12.79 28.39 -19.86
C GLU A 200 -14.12 27.67 -19.66
N VAL A 201 -15.23 28.39 -19.49
CA VAL A 201 -16.57 27.79 -19.48
C VAL A 201 -16.85 27.03 -20.78
N GLU A 202 -16.47 27.59 -21.92
CA GLU A 202 -16.65 26.92 -23.21
C GLU A 202 -15.71 25.70 -23.35
N LEU A 203 -14.50 25.76 -22.81
CA LEU A 203 -13.59 24.62 -22.76
C LEU A 203 -14.14 23.49 -21.88
N LEU A 204 -14.72 23.81 -20.72
CA LEU A 204 -15.35 22.82 -19.82
C LEU A 204 -16.51 22.10 -20.50
N LYS A 205 -17.38 22.80 -21.23
CA LYS A 205 -18.47 22.17 -21.99
C LYS A 205 -17.94 21.15 -23.00
N LYS A 206 -16.84 21.46 -23.69
CA LYS A 206 -16.18 20.54 -24.64
C LYS A 206 -15.54 19.33 -23.96
N LEU A 207 -15.13 19.46 -22.71
CA LEU A 207 -14.60 18.36 -21.90
C LEU A 207 -15.70 17.45 -21.36
N SER A 208 -16.83 18.02 -20.95
CA SER A 208 -17.99 17.26 -20.45
C SER A 208 -18.78 16.53 -21.54
N ALA A 209 -18.66 16.96 -22.80
CA ALA A 209 -19.32 16.36 -23.95
C ALA A 209 -18.55 15.19 -24.60
N ARG A 210 -17.40 14.81 -24.02
CA ARG A 210 -16.59 13.69 -24.50
C ARG A 210 -17.04 12.36 -23.93
#